data_AF-A0A7K2Z3X5-F1
#
_entry.id   AF-A0A7K2Z3X5-F1
#
_cell.length_a   1.000
_cell.length_b   1.000
_cell.length_c   1.000
_cell.angle_alpha   90.00
_cell.angle_beta   90.00
_cell.angle_gamma   90.00
#
_symmetry.space_group_name_H-M   'P 1'
#
loop_
_entity.id
_entity.type
_entity.pdbx_description
1 polymer ?
#
loop_
_entity_poly.entity_id
_entity_poly.type
_entity_poly.pdbx_seq_one_letter_code
_entity_poly.pdbx_strand_id
1 'polypeptide(L)'
;MSLGRLSYSLARLESVSLDELAQLPGLPPALAPRKLAGKSVEAIARALADPANTGKVADPETRDRLRATGEELATAARLRHAITHARAAHEGEDVRLHRRSGDHANAADITADWLDRAQADVDDALRQILRTRPAAA
;
A
#
# COMPACT_ATOMS: atom_id res chain seq x y z
N MET A 1 -9.08 -10.22 13.92
CA MET A 1 -9.53 -9.19 12.95
C MET A 1 -10.57 -9.70 11.97
N SER A 2 -11.29 -8.81 11.25
CA SER A 2 -12.10 -9.20 10.09
C SER A 2 -11.46 -8.72 8.78
N LEU A 3 -11.68 -9.47 7.69
CA LEU A 3 -11.20 -9.11 6.36
C LEU A 3 -11.75 -7.76 5.87
N GLY A 4 -12.98 -7.42 6.27
CA GLY A 4 -13.62 -6.14 5.93
C GLY A 4 -12.86 -4.94 6.47
N ARG A 5 -12.33 -5.02 7.71
CA ARG A 5 -11.54 -3.94 8.31
C ARG A 5 -10.20 -3.74 7.59
N LEU A 6 -9.54 -4.82 7.20
CA LEU A 6 -8.29 -4.74 6.44
C LEU A 6 -8.52 -4.13 5.05
N SER A 7 -9.55 -4.58 4.34
CA SER A 7 -9.95 -3.99 3.05
C SER A 7 -10.27 -2.51 3.14
N TYR A 8 -11.00 -2.09 4.19
CA TYR A 8 -11.27 -0.68 4.45
C TYR A 8 -9.98 0.12 4.70
N SER A 9 -9.06 -0.44 5.50
CA SER A 9 -7.80 0.23 5.85
C SER A 9 -6.88 0.38 4.64
N LEU A 10 -6.85 -0.60 3.74
CA LEU A 10 -6.14 -0.52 2.46
C LEU A 10 -6.73 0.58 1.56
N ALA A 11 -8.05 0.69 1.45
CA ALA A 11 -8.70 1.75 0.69
C ALA A 11 -8.43 3.14 1.31
N ARG A 12 -8.43 3.23 2.65
CA ARG A 12 -8.07 4.45 3.36
C ARG A 12 -6.61 4.85 3.11
N LEU A 13 -5.68 3.90 3.11
CA LEU A 13 -4.27 4.15 2.81
C LEU A 13 -4.12 4.76 1.41
N GLU A 14 -4.80 4.20 0.40
CA GLU A 14 -4.80 4.75 -0.95
C GLU A 14 -5.28 6.21 -0.98
N SER A 15 -6.41 6.51 -0.33
CA SER A 15 -6.96 7.86 -0.26
C SER A 15 -5.99 8.83 0.42
N VAL A 16 -5.46 8.45 1.59
CA VAL A 16 -4.53 9.29 2.35
C VAL A 16 -3.26 9.56 1.56
N SER A 17 -2.71 8.55 0.86
CA SER A 17 -1.54 8.76 0.02
C SER A 17 -1.80 9.75 -1.12
N LEU A 18 -2.96 9.67 -1.77
CA LEU A 18 -3.32 10.64 -2.82
C LEU A 18 -3.49 12.06 -2.28
N ASP A 19 -4.10 12.19 -1.10
CA ASP A 19 -4.27 13.48 -0.42
C ASP A 19 -2.93 14.09 -0.03
N GLU A 20 -2.00 13.28 0.51
CA GLU A 20 -0.65 13.74 0.85
C GLU A 20 0.13 14.17 -0.40
N LEU A 21 0.06 13.42 -1.51
CA LEU A 21 0.66 13.83 -2.78
C LEU A 21 0.10 15.17 -3.28
N ALA A 22 -1.16 15.48 -3.00
CA ALA A 22 -1.78 16.74 -3.41
C ALA A 22 -1.22 17.96 -2.66
N GLN A 23 -0.62 17.74 -1.48
CA GLN A 23 0.00 18.79 -0.67
C GLN A 23 1.47 19.03 -1.03
N LEU A 24 2.11 18.12 -1.78
CA LEU A 24 3.52 18.25 -2.13
C LEU A 24 3.72 19.21 -3.31
N PRO A 25 4.53 20.27 -3.16
CA PRO A 25 4.81 21.20 -4.24
C PRO A 25 5.77 20.58 -5.27
N GLY A 26 5.71 21.07 -6.51
CA GLY A 26 6.71 20.75 -7.53
C GLY A 26 6.71 19.31 -8.04
N LEU A 27 5.62 18.56 -7.83
CA LEU A 27 5.52 17.21 -8.37
C LEU A 27 5.44 17.21 -9.91
N PRO A 28 6.18 16.30 -10.58
CA PRO A 28 6.07 16.14 -12.02
C PRO A 28 4.66 15.63 -12.41
N PRO A 29 4.19 15.87 -13.65
CA PRO A 29 2.84 15.49 -14.08
C PRO A 29 2.49 14.01 -13.89
N ALA A 30 3.48 13.12 -13.96
CA ALA A 30 3.31 11.68 -13.75
C ALA A 30 2.97 11.30 -12.30
N LEU A 31 3.36 12.14 -11.33
CA LEU A 31 3.07 11.97 -9.90
C LEU A 31 1.90 12.83 -9.42
N ALA A 32 1.28 13.59 -10.31
CA ALA A 32 0.12 14.40 -9.95
C ALA A 32 -1.03 13.51 -9.45
N PRO A 33 -1.70 13.85 -8.33
CA PRO A 33 -2.77 13.03 -7.74
C PRO A 33 -3.85 12.64 -8.76
N ARG A 34 -4.27 13.58 -9.62
CA ARG A 34 -5.24 13.32 -10.71
C ARG A 34 -4.82 12.23 -11.71
N LYS A 35 -3.53 11.98 -11.90
CA LYS A 35 -3.00 10.93 -12.78
C LYS A 35 -2.84 9.60 -12.08
N LEU A 36 -2.82 9.60 -10.75
CA LEU A 36 -2.69 8.42 -9.91
C LEU A 36 -4.03 7.94 -9.38
N ALA A 37 -5.02 8.83 -9.26
CA ALA A 37 -6.39 8.49 -8.91
C ALA A 37 -6.96 7.40 -9.83
N GLY A 38 -7.54 6.36 -9.22
CA GLY A 38 -8.08 5.19 -9.92
C GLY A 38 -7.05 4.14 -10.34
N LYS A 39 -5.75 4.37 -10.11
CA LYS A 39 -4.73 3.32 -10.26
C LYS A 39 -4.70 2.43 -9.02
N SER A 40 -4.23 1.20 -9.19
CA SER A 40 -4.00 0.32 -8.04
C SER A 40 -2.90 0.86 -7.13
N VAL A 41 -2.99 0.56 -5.83
CA VAL A 41 -1.95 0.80 -4.81
C VAL A 41 -0.55 0.40 -5.33
N GLU A 42 -0.45 -0.75 -6.02
CA GLU A 42 0.80 -1.23 -6.62
C GLU A 42 1.33 -0.31 -7.73
N ALA A 43 0.45 0.18 -8.60
CA ALA A 43 0.83 1.09 -9.68
C ALA A 43 1.22 2.47 -9.13
N ILE A 44 0.59 2.93 -8.06
CA ILE A 44 0.98 4.15 -7.35
C ILE A 44 2.36 3.96 -6.72
N ALA A 45 2.58 2.88 -5.97
CA ALA A 45 3.87 2.54 -5.37
C ALA A 45 5.00 2.52 -6.41
N ARG A 46 4.77 1.86 -7.56
CA ARG A 46 5.75 1.82 -8.66
C ARG A 46 6.05 3.20 -9.22
N ALA A 47 5.03 4.05 -9.40
CA ALA A 47 5.24 5.41 -9.90
C ALA A 47 6.12 6.24 -8.95
N LEU A 48 5.90 6.08 -7.63
CA LEU A 48 6.66 6.77 -6.58
C LEU A 48 8.09 6.22 -6.41
N ALA A 49 8.33 4.96 -6.74
CA ALA A 49 9.66 4.37 -6.72
C ALA A 49 10.46 4.62 -8.02
N ASP A 50 9.80 5.01 -9.11
CA ASP A 50 10.43 5.19 -10.42
C ASP A 50 11.41 6.39 -10.42
N PRO A 51 12.72 6.16 -10.63
CA PRO A 51 13.72 7.22 -10.72
C PRO A 51 13.45 8.23 -11.83
N ALA A 52 12.77 7.84 -12.91
CA ALA A 52 12.41 8.75 -13.99
C ALA A 52 11.34 9.78 -13.59
N ASN A 53 10.60 9.51 -12.50
CA ASN A 53 9.65 10.44 -11.91
C ASN A 53 10.29 11.20 -10.75
N THR A 54 10.84 10.48 -9.78
CA THR A 54 11.39 11.10 -8.56
C THR A 54 12.66 11.90 -8.81
N GLY A 55 13.47 11.55 -9.82
CA GLY A 55 14.65 12.32 -10.22
C GLY A 55 14.34 13.74 -10.75
N LYS A 56 13.07 14.01 -11.11
CA LYS A 56 12.61 15.33 -11.56
C LYS A 56 12.18 16.26 -10.40
N VAL A 57 12.13 15.73 -9.18
CA VAL A 57 11.77 16.49 -7.99
C VAL A 57 13.04 17.13 -7.43
N ALA A 58 13.10 18.45 -7.43
CA ALA A 58 14.29 19.20 -7.02
C ALA A 58 14.53 19.10 -5.50
N ASP A 59 13.47 19.14 -4.70
CA ASP A 59 13.55 19.10 -3.25
C ASP A 59 13.91 17.69 -2.73
N PRO A 60 15.06 17.52 -2.05
CA PRO A 60 15.45 16.24 -1.45
C PRO A 60 14.44 15.71 -0.43
N GLU A 61 13.83 16.59 0.38
CA GLU A 61 12.88 16.17 1.40
C GLU A 61 11.61 15.57 0.77
N THR A 62 11.06 16.24 -0.25
CA THR A 62 9.96 15.71 -1.05
C THR A 62 10.32 14.36 -1.69
N ARG A 63 11.55 14.19 -2.21
CA ARG A 63 11.98 12.89 -2.76
C ARG A 63 12.00 11.78 -1.72
N ASP A 64 12.48 12.06 -0.52
CA ASP A 64 12.52 11.07 0.55
C ASP A 64 11.10 10.72 1.04
N ARG A 65 10.19 11.70 1.10
CA ARG A 65 8.76 11.46 1.39
C ARG A 65 8.09 10.60 0.32
N LEU A 66 8.37 10.86 -0.96
CA LEU A 66 7.84 10.05 -2.07
C LEU A 66 8.34 8.61 -1.99
N ARG A 67 9.63 8.41 -1.67
CA ARG A 67 10.22 7.09 -1.49
C ARG A 67 9.56 6.34 -0.33
N ALA A 68 9.48 6.95 0.85
CA ALA A 68 8.83 6.36 2.02
C ALA A 68 7.37 5.99 1.73
N THR A 69 6.60 6.90 1.12
CA THR A 69 5.21 6.64 0.72
C THR A 69 5.10 5.48 -0.28
N GLY A 70 6.03 5.42 -1.24
CA GLY A 70 6.10 4.32 -2.22
C GLY A 70 6.39 2.96 -1.58
N GLU A 71 7.30 2.91 -0.60
CA GLU A 71 7.64 1.69 0.14
C GLU A 71 6.43 1.17 0.95
N GLU A 72 5.74 2.06 1.66
CA GLU A 72 4.54 1.71 2.43
C GLU A 72 3.41 1.20 1.52
N LEU A 73 3.17 1.86 0.38
CA LEU A 73 2.19 1.41 -0.59
C LEU A 73 2.60 0.07 -1.24
N ALA A 74 3.88 -0.17 -1.48
CA ALA A 74 4.35 -1.46 -2.00
C ALA A 74 4.07 -2.60 -1.02
N THR A 75 4.24 -2.37 0.29
CA THR A 75 3.87 -3.33 1.33
C THR A 75 2.37 -3.60 1.34
N ALA A 76 1.56 -2.54 1.32
CA ALA A 76 0.10 -2.66 1.25
C ALA A 76 -0.38 -3.38 -0.03
N ALA A 77 0.29 -3.15 -1.17
CA ALA A 77 -0.01 -3.83 -2.43
C ALA A 77 0.19 -5.35 -2.32
N ARG A 78 1.24 -5.81 -1.63
CA ARG A 78 1.47 -7.24 -1.37
C ARG A 78 0.32 -7.86 -0.54
N LEU A 79 -0.13 -7.15 0.49
CA LEU A 79 -1.26 -7.59 1.33
C LEU A 79 -2.57 -7.65 0.53
N ARG A 80 -2.88 -6.60 -0.25
CA ARG A 80 -4.05 -6.57 -1.15
C ARG A 80 -4.00 -7.71 -2.17
N HIS A 81 -2.83 -7.95 -2.75
CA HIS A 81 -2.62 -9.03 -3.70
C HIS A 81 -2.89 -10.40 -3.05
N ALA A 82 -2.37 -10.64 -1.84
CA ALA A 82 -2.59 -11.86 -1.09
C ALA A 82 -4.09 -12.13 -0.82
N ILE A 83 -4.82 -11.10 -0.40
CA ILE A 83 -6.27 -11.19 -0.17
C ILE A 83 -7.03 -11.49 -1.46
N THR A 84 -6.73 -10.76 -2.54
CA THR A 84 -7.45 -10.88 -3.83
C THR A 84 -7.31 -12.28 -4.44
N HIS A 85 -6.18 -12.93 -4.17
CA HIS A 85 -5.84 -14.25 -4.70
C HIS A 85 -6.05 -15.37 -3.68
N ALA A 86 -6.58 -15.05 -2.50
CA ALA A 86 -7.00 -16.04 -1.53
C ALA A 86 -8.14 -16.89 -2.11
N ARG A 87 -8.08 -18.19 -1.89
CA ARG A 87 -9.11 -19.15 -2.27
C ARG A 87 -9.39 -20.04 -1.07
N ALA A 88 -10.60 -20.55 -0.96
CA ALA A 88 -10.89 -21.57 0.02
C ALA A 88 -10.01 -22.80 -0.26
N ALA A 89 -9.29 -23.25 0.75
CA ALA A 89 -8.58 -24.53 0.76
C ALA A 89 -9.06 -25.34 1.96
N HIS A 90 -9.11 -26.65 1.77
CA HIS A 90 -9.43 -27.59 2.82
C HIS A 90 -8.11 -28.15 3.34
N GLU A 91 -7.87 -28.00 4.64
CA GLU A 91 -6.74 -28.61 5.33
C GLU A 91 -7.32 -29.45 6.48
N GLY A 92 -7.60 -30.73 6.20
CA GLY A 92 -8.39 -31.58 7.11
C GLY A 92 -9.88 -31.21 7.09
N GLU A 93 -10.50 -31.08 8.27
CA GLU A 93 -11.92 -30.69 8.42
C GLU A 93 -12.13 -29.16 8.44
N ASP A 94 -11.05 -28.36 8.52
CA ASP A 94 -11.14 -26.91 8.58
C ASP A 94 -11.09 -26.27 7.17
N VAL A 95 -12.03 -25.36 6.92
CA VAL A 95 -11.99 -24.48 5.73
C VAL A 95 -11.13 -23.25 6.05
N ARG A 96 -10.03 -23.07 5.31
CA ARG A 96 -9.12 -21.93 5.45
C ARG A 96 -9.05 -21.13 4.16
N LEU A 97 -8.79 -19.83 4.26
CA LEU A 97 -8.44 -19.02 3.10
C LEU A 97 -6.95 -19.17 2.84
N HIS A 98 -6.60 -19.81 1.74
CA HIS A 98 -5.21 -20.05 1.33
C HIS A 98 -4.89 -19.26 0.06
N ARG A 99 -3.76 -18.56 0.06
CA ARG A 99 -3.20 -18.02 -1.18
C ARG A 99 -2.43 -19.14 -1.88
N ARG A 100 -3.04 -19.78 -2.88
CA ARG A 100 -2.29 -20.63 -3.81
C ARG A 100 -1.53 -19.72 -4.79
N SER A 101 -0.29 -19.38 -4.43
CA SER A 101 0.65 -18.79 -5.37
C SER A 101 1.29 -19.92 -6.19
N GLY A 102 1.38 -19.78 -7.51
CA GLY A 102 2.15 -20.71 -8.36
C GLY A 102 3.65 -20.73 -8.05
N ASP A 103 4.09 -19.78 -7.22
CA ASP A 103 5.43 -19.66 -6.66
C ASP A 103 5.35 -19.95 -5.15
N HIS A 104 5.96 -21.06 -4.70
CA HIS A 104 5.86 -21.59 -3.33
C HIS A 104 6.35 -20.62 -2.26
N ALA A 105 7.26 -19.69 -2.59
CA ALA A 105 7.76 -18.66 -1.67
C ALA A 105 6.69 -17.67 -1.20
N ASN A 106 5.52 -17.67 -1.85
CA ASN A 106 4.47 -16.67 -1.69
C ASN A 106 3.14 -17.29 -1.20
N ALA A 107 3.09 -18.60 -0.94
CA ALA A 107 1.92 -19.25 -0.38
C ALA A 107 1.74 -18.87 1.10
N ALA A 108 0.53 -18.50 1.49
CA ALA A 108 0.22 -18.12 2.88
C ALA A 108 -1.22 -18.49 3.23
N ASP A 109 -1.40 -19.02 4.43
CA ASP A 109 -2.71 -19.13 5.06
C ASP A 109 -3.12 -17.78 5.63
N ILE A 110 -4.31 -17.32 5.23
CA ILE A 110 -4.95 -16.15 5.80
C ILE A 110 -5.68 -16.60 7.06
N THR A 111 -4.90 -16.77 8.13
CA THR A 111 -5.40 -17.04 9.48
C THR A 111 -5.82 -15.75 10.18
N ALA A 112 -6.43 -15.86 11.36
CA ALA A 112 -6.72 -14.70 12.21
C ALA A 112 -5.43 -13.92 12.56
N ASP A 113 -4.36 -14.62 12.93
CA ASP A 113 -3.05 -14.02 13.26
C ASP A 113 -2.41 -13.34 12.04
N TRP A 114 -2.62 -13.88 10.84
CA TRP A 114 -2.18 -13.22 9.61
C TRP A 114 -2.93 -11.91 9.41
N LEU A 115 -4.26 -11.91 9.60
CA LEU A 115 -5.09 -10.71 9.47
C LEU A 115 -4.73 -9.64 10.51
N ASP A 116 -4.41 -10.05 11.74
CA ASP A 116 -4.00 -9.13 12.81
C ASP A 116 -2.66 -8.48 12.49
N ARG A 117 -1.67 -9.24 12.00
CA ARG A 117 -0.38 -8.69 11.55
C ARG A 117 -0.53 -7.79 10.32
N ALA A 118 -1.27 -8.25 9.31
CA ALA A 118 -1.52 -7.47 8.10
C ALA A 118 -2.24 -6.14 8.41
N GLN A 119 -3.15 -6.13 9.38
CA GLN A 119 -3.75 -4.88 9.84
C GLN A 119 -2.71 -3.99 10.52
N ALA A 120 -1.90 -4.53 11.44
CA ALA A 120 -0.89 -3.75 12.13
C ALA A 120 0.06 -3.07 11.12
N ASP A 121 0.49 -3.81 10.09
CA ASP A 121 1.32 -3.28 9.01
C ASP A 121 0.64 -2.11 8.27
N VAL A 122 -0.66 -2.23 7.93
CA VAL A 122 -1.40 -1.15 7.27
C VAL A 122 -1.63 0.06 8.20
N ASP A 123 -1.89 -0.19 9.48
CA ASP A 123 -2.06 0.87 10.47
C ASP A 123 -0.73 1.60 10.76
N ASP A 124 0.40 0.89 10.70
CA ASP A 124 1.75 1.47 10.76
C ASP A 124 2.04 2.30 9.51
N ALA A 125 1.79 1.76 8.32
CA ALA A 125 1.94 2.47 7.04
C ALA A 125 1.14 3.79 7.02
N LEU A 126 -0.13 3.74 7.44
CA LEU A 126 -0.98 4.92 7.58
C LEU A 126 -0.35 5.95 8.55
N ARG A 127 0.17 5.50 9.69
CA ARG A 127 0.83 6.39 10.65
C ARG A 127 2.11 7.02 10.08
N GLN A 128 2.92 6.27 9.33
CA GLN A 128 4.14 6.80 8.74
C GLN A 128 3.85 7.86 7.67
N ILE A 129 2.87 7.60 6.78
CA ILE A 129 2.45 8.57 5.76
C ILE A 129 1.87 9.83 6.40
N LEU A 130 1.10 9.71 7.48
CA LEU A 130 0.53 10.88 8.15
C LEU A 130 1.57 11.69 8.96
N ARG A 131 2.63 11.05 9.46
CA ARG A 131 3.72 11.73 10.19
C ARG A 131 4.60 12.59 9.29
N THR A 132 4.70 12.26 8.01
CA THR A 132 5.47 13.04 7.04
C THR A 132 4.71 14.27 6.52
N ARG A 133 3.45 14.45 6.96
CA ARG A 133 2.65 15.64 6.66
C ARG A 133 3.25 16.87 7.33
N PRO A 134 3.52 17.96 6.59
CA PRO A 134 3.90 19.22 7.21
C PRO A 134 2.73 19.75 8.06
N ALA A 135 3.04 20.42 9.18
CA ALA A 135 2.02 21.16 9.92
C ALA A 135 1.34 22.13 8.95
N ALA A 136 0.00 22.11 8.90
CA ALA A 136 -0.74 23.01 8.03
C ALA A 136 -0.31 24.45 8.33
N ALA A 137 0.22 25.13 7.30
CA ALA A 137 0.57 26.54 7.34
C ALA A 137 -0.68 27.42 7.30
#